data_AF-A0A8C9YIJ1-F1
#
_entry.id   AF-A0A8C9YIJ1-F1
#
_cell.length_a   1.000
_cell.length_b   1.000
_cell.length_c   1.000
_cell.angle_alpha   90.00
_cell.angle_beta   90.00
_cell.angle_gamma   90.00
#
_symmetry.space_group_name_H-M   'P 1'
#
loop_
_entity.id
_entity.type
_entity.pdbx_description
1 polymer ?
#
loop_
_entity_poly.entity_id
_entity_poly.type
_entity_poly.pdbx_seq_one_letter_code
_entity_poly.pdbx_strand_id
1 'polypeptide(L)'
;MAGADGDDSLYPIAVLIDELRNEDVQLRLNSIKKLSTIALALGVERTRTELLPFLTDTIYDEDEVLLALAEQLGNFTMLVGGPEYVHCLLDSVRLLAVEACVSIATLLPQEDLETLVMPTLRQAAEDKSWRVRYMVADKFSELQKAVGPEITKNDLVPAFQNLLKDCEAEVRAAAANKVKEFCENLPEDNREQIIMTHILPCVKELVSDTNQHVKSALASVIMGLSTILGKDNTIEHLLPLFLAQLKDECPEVRLNIISNLDCVNEVIGIRQLSQSLLPAIVELAEDAKWRVRLAIIEYMPLLAGQLGVEFFDEKLNTLCMAWLIDHVYAIREAATCNLMKLVEKFGAEWAQNTIVPKVLGMANDPNYLHRMTTLFCINALSEACGQDITTKQMLPVVLKMSNDQVANVRFNVAKSLQKIGPVLDSNALQTEVKPVLEKLATDTDMDVKYFAQEAISVLALA
;
A
#
# COMPACT_ATOMS: atom_id res chain seq x y z
N MET A 1 31.23 3.63 48.42
CA MET A 1 31.93 3.68 47.12
C MET A 1 30.88 3.40 46.05
N ALA A 2 30.90 4.24 45.02
CA ALA A 2 29.92 4.36 43.95
C ALA A 2 29.88 3.15 42.97
N GLY A 3 28.88 3.17 42.08
CA GLY A 3 28.87 2.47 40.79
C GLY A 3 27.42 2.20 40.33
N ALA A 4 26.76 3.06 39.57
CA ALA A 4 26.90 3.27 38.12
C ALA A 4 26.29 2.19 37.19
N ASP A 5 25.41 1.30 37.66
CA ASP A 5 24.81 0.25 36.79
C ASP A 5 23.49 0.64 36.09
N GLY A 6 23.00 1.87 36.26
CA GLY A 6 21.67 2.27 35.77
C GLY A 6 21.60 2.68 34.30
N ASP A 7 22.68 3.27 33.75
CA ASP A 7 22.63 3.99 32.45
C ASP A 7 23.54 3.38 31.37
N ASP A 8 24.64 2.70 31.73
CA ASP A 8 25.55 2.01 30.79
C ASP A 8 25.04 0.62 30.34
N SER A 9 23.98 0.11 30.97
CA SER A 9 23.49 -1.25 30.77
C SER A 9 22.68 -1.45 29.47
N LEU A 10 22.19 -0.37 28.87
CA LEU A 10 21.38 -0.38 27.63
C LEU A 10 22.19 -0.06 26.37
N TYR A 11 23.36 0.55 26.51
CA TYR A 11 24.18 1.02 25.38
C TYR A 11 24.62 -0.10 24.41
N PRO A 12 25.07 -1.29 24.88
CA PRO A 12 25.50 -2.35 23.98
C PRO A 12 24.34 -2.97 23.17
N ILE A 13 23.14 -3.05 23.75
CA ILE A 13 21.94 -3.54 23.06
C ILE A 13 21.43 -2.47 22.10
N ALA A 14 21.35 -1.21 22.50
CA ALA A 14 20.86 -0.14 21.64
C ALA A 14 21.72 0.02 20.37
N VAL A 15 23.05 -0.04 20.51
CA VAL A 15 23.98 -0.02 19.37
C VAL A 15 23.80 -1.26 18.49
N LEU A 16 23.66 -2.45 19.07
CA LEU A 16 23.40 -3.67 18.30
C LEU A 16 22.07 -3.61 17.55
N ILE A 17 21.03 -3.08 18.18
CA ILE A 17 19.70 -2.89 17.58
C ILE A 17 19.81 -1.96 16.37
N ASP A 18 20.50 -0.83 16.52
CA ASP A 18 20.68 0.14 15.44
C ASP A 18 21.53 -0.43 14.30
N GLU A 19 22.56 -1.21 14.62
CA GLU A 19 23.41 -1.85 13.61
C GLU A 19 22.69 -3.01 12.88
N LEU A 20 21.91 -3.84 13.58
CA LEU A 20 21.14 -4.94 12.96
C LEU A 20 19.88 -4.47 12.23
N ARG A 21 19.44 -3.23 12.46
CA ARG A 21 18.37 -2.58 11.68
C ARG A 21 18.91 -1.74 10.52
N ASN A 22 20.23 -1.74 10.31
CA ASN A 22 20.85 -0.98 9.24
C ASN A 22 20.49 -1.59 7.87
N GLU A 23 20.26 -0.77 6.85
CA GLU A 23 19.97 -1.23 5.49
C GLU A 23 21.17 -1.95 4.83
N ASP A 24 22.41 -1.66 5.26
CA ASP A 24 23.62 -2.29 4.75
C ASP A 24 23.84 -3.70 5.35
N VAL A 25 23.72 -4.71 4.49
CA VAL A 25 23.91 -6.14 4.80
C VAL A 25 25.27 -6.41 5.43
N GLN A 26 26.33 -5.76 4.95
CA GLN A 26 27.69 -5.99 5.43
C GLN A 26 27.86 -5.46 6.86
N LEU A 27 27.18 -4.37 7.21
CA LEU A 27 27.14 -3.86 8.59
C LEU A 27 26.41 -4.84 9.50
N ARG A 28 25.24 -5.33 9.09
CA ARG A 28 24.48 -6.34 9.85
C ARG A 28 25.31 -7.61 10.08
N LEU A 29 25.97 -8.12 9.04
CA LEU A 29 26.83 -9.30 9.10
C LEU A 29 28.03 -9.10 10.04
N ASN A 30 28.64 -7.92 10.03
CA ASN A 30 29.71 -7.55 10.95
C ASN A 30 29.22 -7.49 12.41
N SER A 31 27.98 -7.06 12.65
CA SER A 31 27.36 -7.01 13.97
C SER A 31 27.01 -8.39 14.49
N ILE A 32 26.51 -9.30 13.64
CA ILE A 32 26.34 -10.72 13.99
C ILE A 32 27.67 -11.35 14.39
N LYS A 33 28.78 -11.08 13.68
CA LYS A 33 30.11 -11.59 14.07
C LYS A 33 30.57 -11.10 15.45
N LYS A 34 30.03 -9.98 15.95
CA LYS A 34 30.35 -9.40 17.28
C LYS A 34 29.37 -9.84 18.38
N LEU A 35 28.38 -10.68 18.06
CA LEU A 35 27.30 -11.04 18.97
C LEU A 35 27.80 -11.68 20.28
N SER A 36 28.86 -12.48 20.21
CA SER A 36 29.52 -13.07 21.38
C SER A 36 30.09 -12.03 22.35
N THR A 37 30.62 -10.93 21.84
CA THR A 37 31.15 -9.81 22.65
C THR A 37 30.01 -9.10 23.38
N ILE A 38 28.86 -8.97 22.73
CA ILE A 38 27.69 -8.30 23.30
C ILE A 38 27.04 -9.19 24.36
N ALA A 39 26.92 -10.49 24.11
CA ALA A 39 26.45 -11.45 25.10
C ALA A 39 27.35 -11.48 26.35
N LEU A 40 28.67 -11.38 26.18
CA LEU A 40 29.61 -11.24 27.29
C LEU A 40 29.38 -9.95 28.10
N ALA A 41 29.15 -8.82 27.42
CA ALA A 41 28.90 -7.54 28.07
C ALA A 41 27.56 -7.50 28.82
N LEU A 42 26.54 -8.20 28.30
CA LEU A 42 25.21 -8.29 28.90
C LEU A 42 25.14 -9.23 30.09
N GLY A 43 26.01 -10.24 30.12
CA GLY A 43 25.92 -11.36 31.05
C GLY A 43 24.85 -12.39 30.64
N VAL A 44 24.93 -13.55 31.28
CA VAL A 44 24.15 -14.75 30.88
C VAL A 44 22.64 -14.59 31.05
N GLU A 45 22.19 -13.81 32.03
CA GLU A 45 20.77 -13.62 32.31
C GLU A 45 20.09 -12.76 31.23
N ARG A 46 20.64 -11.58 30.98
CA ARG A 46 20.12 -10.65 29.97
C ARG A 46 20.33 -11.15 28.55
N THR A 47 21.37 -11.95 28.31
CA THR A 47 21.52 -12.67 27.04
C THR A 47 20.30 -13.55 26.78
N ARG A 48 19.79 -14.27 27.78
CA ARG A 48 18.60 -15.13 27.63
C ARG A 48 17.29 -14.36 27.51
N THR A 49 17.13 -13.27 28.27
CA THR A 49 15.84 -12.56 28.38
C THR A 49 15.67 -11.39 27.42
N GLU A 50 16.76 -10.84 26.88
CA GLU A 50 16.74 -9.66 26.00
C GLU A 50 17.37 -9.99 24.64
N LEU A 51 18.61 -10.48 24.63
CA LEU A 51 19.35 -10.70 23.37
C LEU A 51 18.76 -11.82 22.51
N LEU A 52 18.49 -13.00 23.09
CA LEU A 52 17.92 -14.12 22.34
C LEU A 52 16.52 -13.82 21.79
N PRO A 53 15.58 -13.25 22.56
CA PRO A 53 14.30 -12.80 22.00
C PRO A 53 14.48 -11.77 20.89
N PHE A 54 15.34 -10.76 21.08
CA PHE A 54 15.61 -9.76 20.04
C PHE A 54 16.17 -10.38 18.75
N LEU A 55 17.15 -11.28 18.88
CA LEU A 55 17.67 -12.00 17.73
C LEU A 55 16.56 -12.78 17.06
N THR A 56 15.77 -13.53 17.82
CA THR A 56 14.64 -14.33 17.31
C THR A 56 13.58 -13.48 16.60
N ASP A 57 13.35 -12.26 17.06
CA ASP A 57 12.44 -11.29 16.42
C ASP A 57 13.07 -10.59 15.21
N THR A 58 14.39 -10.71 15.02
CA THR A 58 15.19 -10.09 13.94
C THR A 58 15.75 -11.14 12.96
N ILE A 59 15.43 -12.44 13.07
CA ILE A 59 15.91 -13.52 12.16
C ILE A 59 15.23 -13.47 10.77
N TYR A 60 14.69 -12.33 10.36
CA TYR A 60 14.16 -12.13 9.01
C TYR A 60 15.16 -11.27 8.23
N ASP A 61 16.35 -11.83 7.99
CA ASP A 61 17.47 -11.17 7.32
C ASP A 61 17.97 -12.03 6.14
N GLU A 62 18.92 -11.54 5.35
CA GLU A 62 19.45 -12.24 4.18
C GLU A 62 20.21 -13.54 4.56
N ASP A 63 20.24 -14.52 3.65
CA ASP A 63 20.81 -15.86 3.84
C ASP A 63 22.22 -15.84 4.47
N GLU A 64 23.08 -14.91 4.06
CA GLU A 64 24.44 -14.78 4.60
C GLU A 64 24.46 -14.36 6.09
N VAL A 65 23.51 -13.51 6.50
CA VAL A 65 23.36 -13.05 7.88
C VAL A 65 22.77 -14.18 8.75
N LEU A 66 21.79 -14.92 8.22
CA LEU A 66 21.20 -16.08 8.87
C LEU A 66 22.22 -17.20 9.11
N LEU A 67 23.07 -17.48 8.11
CA LEU A 67 24.16 -18.44 8.23
C LEU A 67 25.16 -18.02 9.31
N ALA A 68 25.59 -16.75 9.28
CA ALA A 68 26.48 -16.22 10.31
C ALA A 68 25.85 -16.30 11.71
N LEU A 69 24.55 -16.07 11.84
CA LEU A 69 23.83 -16.18 13.09
C LEU A 69 23.78 -17.63 13.57
N ALA A 70 23.48 -18.59 12.69
CA ALA A 70 23.48 -20.02 13.02
C ALA A 70 24.85 -20.47 13.57
N GLU A 71 25.94 -20.06 12.90
CA GLU A 71 27.31 -20.34 13.36
C GLU A 71 27.61 -19.71 14.72
N GLN A 72 27.17 -18.47 14.96
CA GLN A 72 27.35 -17.82 16.25
C GLN A 72 26.58 -18.53 17.36
N LEU A 73 25.30 -18.84 17.15
CA LEU A 73 24.48 -19.53 18.15
C LEU A 73 25.03 -20.91 18.53
N GLY A 74 25.70 -21.60 17.60
CA GLY A 74 26.41 -22.85 17.87
C GLY A 74 27.51 -22.72 18.95
N ASN A 75 28.03 -21.52 19.18
CA ASN A 75 29.07 -21.22 20.16
C ASN A 75 28.53 -20.55 21.45
N PHE A 76 27.21 -20.39 21.59
CA PHE A 76 26.60 -19.60 22.67
C PHE A 76 26.38 -20.36 23.98
N THR A 77 26.67 -21.66 24.05
CA THR A 77 26.38 -22.48 25.23
C THR A 77 26.91 -21.88 26.53
N MET A 78 28.15 -21.39 26.54
CA MET A 78 28.73 -20.76 27.75
C MET A 78 28.17 -19.36 28.00
N LEU A 79 27.80 -18.64 26.93
CA LEU A 79 27.27 -17.28 26.97
C LEU A 79 25.82 -17.21 27.47
N VAL A 80 25.10 -18.32 27.44
CA VAL A 80 23.76 -18.46 28.04
C VAL A 80 23.78 -19.08 29.43
N GLY A 81 24.96 -19.34 30.02
CA GLY A 81 25.08 -19.90 31.37
C GLY A 81 25.32 -21.41 31.42
N GLY A 82 25.77 -22.02 30.33
CA GLY A 82 26.20 -23.42 30.27
C GLY A 82 25.12 -24.40 29.82
N PRO A 83 25.40 -25.72 29.90
CA PRO A 83 24.52 -26.78 29.38
C PRO A 83 23.10 -26.77 29.96
N GLU A 84 22.91 -26.32 31.20
CA GLU A 84 21.60 -26.22 31.85
C GLU A 84 20.63 -25.29 31.10
N TYR A 85 21.17 -24.27 30.42
CA TYR A 85 20.39 -23.22 29.74
C TYR A 85 20.50 -23.29 28.21
N VAL A 86 21.10 -24.35 27.66
CA VAL A 86 21.24 -24.52 26.19
C VAL A 86 19.88 -24.58 25.48
N HIS A 87 18.84 -25.02 26.19
CA HIS A 87 17.48 -25.10 25.66
C HIS A 87 16.93 -23.74 25.21
N CYS A 88 17.44 -22.63 25.75
CA CYS A 88 17.07 -21.28 25.33
C CYS A 88 17.50 -20.95 23.90
N LEU A 89 18.51 -21.64 23.36
CA LEU A 89 19.00 -21.45 21.98
C LEU A 89 18.18 -22.26 20.95
N LEU A 90 17.42 -23.27 21.41
CA LEU A 90 16.76 -24.22 20.51
C LEU A 90 15.67 -23.59 19.66
N ASP A 91 14.99 -22.55 20.15
CA ASP A 91 13.95 -21.86 19.37
C ASP A 91 14.57 -21.16 18.16
N SER A 92 15.64 -20.41 18.36
CA SER A 92 16.37 -19.72 17.29
C SER A 92 16.99 -20.71 16.31
N VAL A 93 17.54 -21.83 16.79
CA VAL A 93 18.11 -22.89 15.94
C VAL A 93 17.02 -23.61 15.14
N ARG A 94 15.87 -23.94 15.74
CA ARG A 94 14.75 -24.58 15.04
C ARG A 94 14.16 -23.69 13.96
N LEU A 95 14.09 -22.39 14.20
CA LEU A 95 13.67 -21.42 13.19
C LEU A 95 14.64 -21.40 11.99
N LEU A 96 15.95 -21.33 12.24
CA LEU A 96 16.97 -21.40 11.19
C LEU A 96 16.98 -22.75 10.45
N ALA A 97 16.58 -23.83 11.12
CA ALA A 97 16.47 -25.15 10.51
C ALA A 97 15.37 -25.20 9.43
N VAL A 98 14.31 -24.40 9.53
CA VAL A 98 13.27 -24.31 8.49
C VAL A 98 13.85 -23.73 7.20
N GLU A 99 14.68 -22.68 7.30
CA GLU A 99 15.39 -22.12 6.15
C GLU A 99 16.29 -23.16 5.48
N ALA A 100 17.09 -23.88 6.29
CA ALA A 100 17.94 -24.95 5.79
C ALA A 100 17.14 -26.08 5.14
N CYS A 101 15.92 -26.38 5.62
CA CYS A 101 15.05 -27.39 5.00
C CYS A 101 14.68 -27.00 3.57
N VAL A 102 14.43 -25.71 3.29
CA VAL A 102 14.17 -25.23 1.92
C VAL A 102 15.39 -25.54 1.04
N SER A 103 16.59 -25.13 1.45
CA SER A 103 17.80 -25.34 0.67
C SER A 103 18.10 -26.83 0.46
N ILE A 104 17.98 -27.65 1.50
CA ILE A 104 18.20 -29.11 1.43
C ILE A 104 17.19 -29.76 0.48
N ALA A 105 15.92 -29.36 0.55
CA ALA A 105 14.88 -29.91 -0.32
C ALA A 105 15.17 -29.68 -1.81
N THR A 106 15.80 -28.56 -2.18
CA THR A 106 16.18 -28.31 -3.58
C THR A 106 17.35 -29.16 -4.09
N LEU A 107 18.14 -29.75 -3.19
CA LEU A 107 19.32 -30.55 -3.53
C LEU A 107 19.06 -32.05 -3.55
N LEU A 108 17.99 -32.50 -2.89
CA LEU A 108 17.65 -33.92 -2.77
C LEU A 108 16.78 -34.38 -3.94
N PRO A 109 16.91 -35.65 -4.36
CA PRO A 109 15.94 -36.28 -5.25
C PRO A 109 14.54 -36.30 -4.61
N GLN A 110 13.50 -36.16 -5.43
CA GLN A 110 12.09 -36.14 -5.01
C GLN A 110 11.69 -37.32 -4.11
N GLU A 111 12.27 -38.50 -4.37
CA GLU A 111 12.02 -39.76 -3.64
C GLU A 111 12.46 -39.70 -2.18
N ASP A 112 13.51 -38.92 -1.89
CA ASP A 112 14.11 -38.82 -0.58
C ASP A 112 13.42 -37.74 0.29
N LEU A 113 12.75 -36.76 -0.32
CA LEU A 113 12.12 -35.64 0.38
C LEU A 113 11.08 -36.10 1.40
N GLU A 114 10.25 -37.06 1.03
CA GLU A 114 9.19 -37.62 1.88
C GLU A 114 9.75 -38.27 3.15
N THR A 115 10.92 -38.89 3.05
CA THR A 115 11.53 -39.63 4.16
C THR A 115 12.49 -38.80 5.00
N LEU A 116 13.20 -37.85 4.37
CA LEU A 116 14.28 -37.09 5.01
C LEU A 116 13.88 -35.68 5.43
N VAL A 117 13.02 -34.99 4.67
CA VAL A 117 12.68 -33.57 4.91
C VAL A 117 11.30 -33.43 5.57
N MET A 118 10.31 -34.17 5.08
CA MET A 118 8.93 -34.02 5.54
C MET A 118 8.69 -34.29 7.03
N PRO A 119 9.36 -35.27 7.69
CA PRO A 119 9.19 -35.46 9.13
C PRO A 119 9.56 -34.20 9.94
N THR A 120 10.66 -33.55 9.58
CA THR A 120 11.11 -32.32 10.24
C THR A 120 10.18 -31.16 9.94
N LEU A 121 9.74 -31.02 8.69
CA LEU A 121 8.82 -29.95 8.31
C LEU A 121 7.44 -30.08 8.98
N ARG A 122 6.89 -31.30 9.05
CA ARG A 122 5.64 -31.57 9.79
C ARG A 122 5.78 -31.19 11.27
N GLN A 123 6.90 -31.55 11.89
CA GLN A 123 7.17 -31.19 13.28
C GLN A 123 7.31 -29.66 13.47
N ALA A 124 7.95 -28.97 12.52
CA ALA A 124 8.10 -27.52 12.56
C ALA A 124 6.75 -26.78 12.39
N ALA A 125 5.87 -27.29 11.51
CA ALA A 125 4.53 -26.73 11.31
C ALA A 125 3.63 -26.86 12.54
N GLU A 126 3.86 -27.88 13.37
CA GLU A 126 3.13 -28.12 14.64
C GLU A 126 3.96 -27.76 15.88
N ASP A 127 5.04 -26.98 15.71
CA ASP A 127 5.95 -26.68 16.81
C ASP A 127 5.23 -25.90 17.93
N LYS A 128 5.63 -26.15 19.18
CA LYS A 128 5.11 -25.40 20.34
C LYS A 128 5.43 -23.90 20.24
N SER A 129 6.57 -23.56 19.65
CA SER A 129 6.99 -22.17 19.46
C SER A 129 6.30 -21.60 18.23
N TRP A 130 5.44 -20.59 18.42
CA TRP A 130 4.74 -19.93 17.33
C TRP A 130 5.68 -19.28 16.32
N ARG A 131 6.90 -18.91 16.74
CA ARG A 131 7.92 -18.34 15.86
C ARG A 131 8.44 -19.35 14.83
N VAL A 132 8.55 -20.63 15.21
CA VAL A 132 8.91 -21.70 14.28
C VAL A 132 7.76 -21.92 13.28
N ARG A 133 6.50 -21.95 13.76
CA ARG A 133 5.32 -22.05 12.90
C ARG A 133 5.17 -20.86 11.96
N TYR A 134 5.46 -19.65 12.46
CA TYR A 134 5.52 -18.43 11.65
C TYR A 134 6.53 -18.57 10.53
N MET A 135 7.75 -19.05 10.83
CA MET A 135 8.78 -19.24 9.80
C MET A 135 8.35 -20.23 8.73
N VAL A 136 7.66 -21.32 9.11
CA VAL A 136 7.05 -22.24 8.15
C VAL A 136 6.03 -21.51 7.27
N ALA A 137 5.15 -20.70 7.86
CA ALA A 137 4.16 -19.91 7.12
C ALA A 137 4.79 -18.85 6.19
N ASP A 138 5.86 -18.20 6.62
CA ASP A 138 6.56 -17.18 5.82
C ASP A 138 7.30 -17.79 4.62
N LYS A 139 7.92 -18.96 4.81
CA LYS A 139 8.65 -19.70 3.76
C LYS A 139 7.80 -20.70 2.99
N PHE A 140 6.47 -20.63 3.14
CA PHE A 140 5.57 -21.68 2.67
C PHE A 140 5.58 -21.84 1.14
N SER A 141 5.71 -20.75 0.40
CA SER A 141 5.75 -20.77 -1.07
C SER A 141 7.07 -21.36 -1.60
N GLU A 142 8.20 -21.09 -0.94
CA GLU A 142 9.50 -21.67 -1.25
C GLU A 142 9.52 -23.17 -0.93
N LEU A 143 8.96 -23.55 0.23
CA LEU A 143 8.78 -24.95 0.62
C LEU A 143 7.92 -25.71 -0.40
N GLN A 144 6.80 -25.14 -0.84
CA GLN A 144 5.92 -25.73 -1.86
C GLN A 144 6.67 -26.03 -3.17
N LYS A 145 7.47 -25.07 -3.65
CA LYS A 145 8.28 -25.23 -4.87
C LYS A 145 9.35 -26.31 -4.69
N ALA A 146 9.98 -26.37 -3.52
CA ALA A 146 11.06 -27.31 -3.23
C ALA A 146 10.57 -28.76 -3.05
N VAL A 147 9.40 -28.97 -2.42
CA VAL A 147 8.88 -30.33 -2.16
C VAL A 147 8.05 -30.90 -3.31
N GLY A 148 7.64 -30.07 -4.27
CA GLY A 148 6.92 -30.51 -5.46
C GLY A 148 5.42 -30.84 -5.24
N PRO A 149 4.70 -31.18 -6.33
CA PRO A 149 3.24 -31.16 -6.38
C PRO A 149 2.55 -32.27 -5.56
N GLU A 150 3.12 -33.49 -5.52
CA GLU A 150 2.52 -34.63 -4.82
C GLU A 150 2.55 -34.44 -3.30
N ILE A 151 3.71 -34.05 -2.76
CA ILE A 151 3.87 -33.74 -1.34
C ILE A 151 3.04 -32.51 -0.97
N THR A 152 2.99 -31.51 -1.84
CA THR A 152 2.14 -30.33 -1.64
C THR A 152 0.69 -30.72 -1.39
N LYS A 153 0.14 -31.61 -2.22
CA LYS A 153 -1.25 -32.05 -2.12
C LYS A 153 -1.52 -32.84 -0.83
N ASN A 154 -0.63 -33.76 -0.46
CA ASN A 154 -0.87 -34.69 0.65
C ASN A 154 -0.55 -34.07 2.01
N ASP A 155 0.45 -33.20 2.09
CA ASP A 155 1.01 -32.71 3.36
C ASP A 155 0.91 -31.20 3.53
N LEU A 156 1.25 -30.44 2.50
CA LEU A 156 1.24 -28.98 2.63
C LEU A 156 -0.18 -28.42 2.65
N VAL A 157 -1.15 -29.00 1.93
CA VAL A 157 -2.55 -28.55 2.02
C VAL A 157 -3.08 -28.64 3.45
N PRO A 158 -3.02 -29.79 4.16
CA PRO A 158 -3.41 -29.85 5.57
C PRO A 158 -2.60 -28.92 6.48
N ALA A 159 -1.27 -28.85 6.30
CA ALA A 159 -0.43 -27.97 7.11
C ALA A 159 -0.81 -26.49 6.93
N PHE A 160 -1.09 -26.06 5.70
CA PHE A 160 -1.51 -24.69 5.41
C PHE A 160 -2.86 -24.38 6.05
N GLN A 161 -3.82 -25.31 6.03
CA GLN A 161 -5.09 -25.14 6.74
C GLN A 161 -4.89 -24.92 8.24
N ASN A 162 -3.95 -25.65 8.87
CA ASN A 162 -3.63 -25.47 10.28
C ASN A 162 -3.00 -24.09 10.55
N LEU A 163 -2.08 -23.63 9.70
CA LEU A 163 -1.42 -22.32 9.84
C LEU A 163 -2.42 -21.16 9.65
N LEU A 164 -3.34 -21.28 8.70
CA LEU A 164 -4.44 -20.30 8.53
C LEU A 164 -5.39 -20.27 9.74
N LYS A 165 -5.40 -21.32 10.57
CA LYS A 165 -6.24 -21.44 11.77
C LYS A 165 -5.42 -21.42 13.06
N ASP A 166 -4.18 -20.95 13.00
CA ASP A 166 -3.28 -20.92 14.15
C ASP A 166 -3.87 -20.08 15.29
N CYS A 167 -3.54 -20.43 16.54
CA CYS A 167 -3.98 -19.66 17.69
C CYS A 167 -3.36 -18.25 17.73
N GLU A 168 -2.13 -18.10 17.23
CA GLU A 168 -1.41 -16.82 17.18
C GLU A 168 -1.71 -16.04 15.90
N ALA A 169 -2.00 -14.75 16.05
CA ALA A 169 -2.43 -13.91 14.93
C ALA A 169 -1.29 -13.65 13.93
N GLU A 170 -0.05 -13.57 14.40
CA GLU A 170 1.15 -13.37 13.60
C GLU A 170 1.32 -14.51 12.60
N VAL A 171 1.10 -15.76 13.03
CA VAL A 171 1.18 -16.95 12.16
C VAL A 171 0.05 -16.92 11.14
N ARG A 172 -1.18 -16.61 11.56
CA ARG A 172 -2.32 -16.48 10.63
C ARG A 172 -2.11 -15.39 9.59
N ALA A 173 -1.54 -14.24 9.98
CA ALA A 173 -1.25 -13.13 9.07
C ALA A 173 -0.17 -13.52 8.04
N ALA A 174 0.90 -14.18 8.46
CA ALA A 174 1.93 -14.71 7.54
C ALA A 174 1.32 -15.70 6.53
N ALA A 175 0.54 -16.67 7.02
CA ALA A 175 -0.13 -17.65 6.16
C ALA A 175 -1.14 -16.98 5.20
N ALA A 176 -1.92 -16.01 5.68
CA ALA A 176 -2.90 -15.27 4.88
C ALA A 176 -2.26 -14.54 3.69
N ASN A 177 -1.08 -13.95 3.87
CA ASN A 177 -0.32 -13.31 2.79
C ASN A 177 0.16 -14.28 1.71
N LYS A 178 0.30 -15.57 2.02
CA LYS A 178 0.73 -16.60 1.06
C LYS A 178 -0.43 -17.29 0.32
N VAL A 179 -1.69 -16.98 0.66
CA VAL A 179 -2.87 -17.65 0.11
C VAL A 179 -2.89 -17.64 -1.42
N LYS A 180 -2.66 -16.48 -2.05
CA LYS A 180 -2.67 -16.34 -3.51
C LYS A 180 -1.58 -17.21 -4.15
N GLU A 181 -0.32 -16.99 -3.77
CA GLU A 181 0.82 -17.70 -4.37
C GLU A 181 0.74 -19.21 -4.15
N PHE A 182 0.30 -19.65 -2.97
CA PHE A 182 0.10 -21.07 -2.69
C PHE A 182 -0.93 -21.69 -3.65
N CYS A 183 -2.07 -21.02 -3.83
CA CYS A 183 -3.14 -21.47 -4.71
C CYS A 183 -2.73 -21.48 -6.20
N GLU A 184 -1.95 -20.50 -6.64
CA GLU A 184 -1.43 -20.42 -8.02
C GLU A 184 -0.50 -21.59 -8.33
N ASN A 185 0.31 -22.04 -7.36
CA ASN A 185 1.29 -23.11 -7.52
C ASN A 185 0.74 -24.52 -7.24
N LEU A 186 -0.57 -24.67 -6.99
CA LEU A 186 -1.20 -25.98 -6.87
C LEU A 186 -1.26 -26.72 -8.22
N PRO A 187 -1.23 -28.07 -8.23
CA PRO A 187 -1.33 -28.87 -9.46
C PRO A 187 -2.62 -28.56 -10.23
N GLU A 188 -2.52 -28.27 -11.53
CA GLU A 188 -3.64 -27.83 -12.37
C GLU A 188 -4.85 -28.78 -12.32
N ASP A 189 -4.60 -30.10 -12.35
CA ASP A 189 -5.64 -31.13 -12.40
C ASP A 189 -6.61 -31.12 -11.20
N ASN A 190 -6.18 -30.62 -10.04
CA ASN A 190 -6.99 -30.58 -8.81
C ASN A 190 -7.02 -29.20 -8.15
N ARG A 191 -6.44 -28.16 -8.78
CA ARG A 191 -6.26 -26.83 -8.19
C ARG A 191 -7.59 -26.26 -7.68
N GLU A 192 -8.58 -26.16 -8.56
CA GLU A 192 -9.88 -25.59 -8.21
C GLU A 192 -10.56 -26.38 -7.08
N GLN A 193 -10.57 -27.71 -7.17
CA GLN A 193 -11.18 -28.57 -6.16
C GLN A 193 -10.54 -28.38 -4.78
N ILE A 194 -9.20 -28.32 -4.71
CA ILE A 194 -8.46 -28.11 -3.47
C ILE A 194 -8.80 -26.73 -2.88
N ILE A 195 -8.77 -25.68 -3.71
CA ILE A 195 -9.07 -24.33 -3.25
C ILE A 195 -10.49 -24.27 -2.69
N MET A 196 -11.47 -24.79 -3.43
CA MET A 196 -12.89 -24.73 -3.05
C MET A 196 -13.20 -25.54 -1.78
N THR A 197 -12.57 -26.70 -1.60
CA THR A 197 -12.89 -27.63 -0.51
C THR A 197 -12.08 -27.36 0.76
N HIS A 198 -10.80 -27.01 0.61
CA HIS A 198 -9.86 -26.93 1.74
C HIS A 198 -9.49 -25.48 2.11
N ILE A 199 -9.24 -24.63 1.12
CA ILE A 199 -8.68 -23.29 1.36
C ILE A 199 -9.78 -22.25 1.57
N LEU A 200 -10.80 -22.23 0.71
CA LEU A 200 -11.88 -21.25 0.74
C LEU A 200 -12.65 -21.21 2.08
N PRO A 201 -12.93 -22.33 2.76
CA PRO A 201 -13.50 -22.29 4.12
C PRO A 201 -12.63 -21.52 5.12
N CYS A 202 -11.29 -21.71 5.06
CA CYS A 202 -10.35 -21.00 5.92
C CYS A 202 -10.32 -19.50 5.58
N VAL A 203 -10.32 -19.15 4.29
CA VAL A 203 -10.40 -17.75 3.83
C VAL A 203 -11.67 -17.07 4.35
N LYS A 204 -12.82 -17.76 4.33
CA LYS A 204 -14.08 -17.23 4.87
C LYS A 204 -13.99 -16.89 6.37
N GLU A 205 -13.34 -17.75 7.15
CA GLU A 205 -13.09 -17.51 8.58
C GLU A 205 -12.16 -16.28 8.78
N LEU A 206 -11.08 -16.20 8.00
CA LEU A 206 -10.09 -15.11 8.09
C LEU A 206 -10.63 -13.73 7.71
N VAL A 207 -11.63 -13.65 6.81
CA VAL A 207 -12.32 -12.39 6.49
C VAL A 207 -12.96 -11.77 7.74
N SER A 208 -13.40 -12.62 8.69
CA SER A 208 -14.03 -12.20 9.94
C SER A 208 -13.09 -12.32 11.14
N ASP A 209 -11.77 -12.39 10.92
CA ASP A 209 -10.79 -12.48 12.00
C ASP A 209 -10.87 -11.28 12.93
N THR A 210 -10.65 -11.52 14.23
CA THR A 210 -10.67 -10.46 15.24
C THR A 210 -9.45 -9.54 15.15
N ASN A 211 -8.34 -10.03 14.59
CA ASN A 211 -7.11 -9.27 14.43
C ASN A 211 -7.08 -8.52 13.08
N GLN A 212 -6.92 -7.20 13.15
CA GLN A 212 -6.87 -6.34 11.96
C GLN A 212 -5.69 -6.65 11.01
N HIS A 213 -4.55 -7.11 11.52
CA HIS A 213 -3.38 -7.42 10.70
C HIS A 213 -3.62 -8.67 9.86
N VAL A 214 -4.33 -9.66 10.41
CA VAL A 214 -4.74 -10.86 9.67
C VAL A 214 -5.68 -10.49 8.53
N LYS A 215 -6.70 -9.66 8.81
CA LYS A 215 -7.63 -9.18 7.79
C LYS A 215 -6.92 -8.34 6.71
N SER A 216 -5.98 -7.48 7.10
CA SER A 216 -5.22 -6.62 6.18
C SER A 216 -4.33 -7.47 5.25
N ALA A 217 -3.62 -8.44 5.83
CA ALA A 217 -2.81 -9.41 5.11
C ALA A 217 -3.64 -10.15 4.05
N LEU A 218 -4.77 -10.73 4.45
CA LEU A 218 -5.66 -11.42 3.51
C LEU A 218 -6.17 -10.47 2.41
N ALA A 219 -6.63 -9.27 2.77
CA ALA A 219 -7.18 -8.30 1.82
C ALA A 219 -6.18 -7.89 0.72
N SER A 220 -4.87 -7.94 1.02
CA SER A 220 -3.82 -7.59 0.05
C SER A 220 -3.68 -8.62 -1.09
N VAL A 221 -4.14 -9.86 -0.89
CA VAL A 221 -3.92 -10.96 -1.85
C VAL A 221 -5.19 -11.67 -2.32
N ILE A 222 -6.28 -11.61 -1.55
CA ILE A 222 -7.52 -12.40 -1.78
C ILE A 222 -8.11 -12.21 -3.18
N MET A 223 -7.99 -11.02 -3.76
CA MET A 223 -8.55 -10.71 -5.08
C MET A 223 -7.87 -11.47 -6.21
N GLY A 224 -6.60 -11.85 -6.02
CA GLY A 224 -5.85 -12.67 -6.97
C GLY A 224 -6.47 -14.04 -7.21
N LEU A 225 -7.20 -14.59 -6.23
CA LEU A 225 -7.90 -15.87 -6.37
C LEU A 225 -8.94 -15.87 -7.50
N SER A 226 -9.42 -14.70 -7.90
CA SER A 226 -10.41 -14.56 -8.98
C SER A 226 -9.86 -15.05 -10.32
N THR A 227 -8.57 -14.78 -10.58
CA THR A 227 -7.90 -15.22 -11.81
C THR A 227 -7.71 -16.75 -11.87
N ILE A 228 -7.76 -17.41 -10.70
CA ILE A 228 -7.57 -18.86 -10.55
C ILE A 228 -8.90 -19.60 -10.64
N LEU A 229 -9.93 -19.11 -9.93
CA LEU A 229 -11.24 -19.77 -9.83
C LEU A 229 -12.18 -19.46 -10.99
N GLY A 230 -11.85 -18.46 -11.81
CA GLY A 230 -12.66 -18.03 -12.93
C GLY A 230 -13.93 -17.29 -12.50
N LYS A 231 -14.73 -16.93 -13.50
CA LYS A 231 -15.83 -15.97 -13.35
C LYS A 231 -16.94 -16.44 -12.41
N ASP A 232 -17.45 -17.65 -12.59
CA ASP A 232 -18.65 -18.12 -11.88
C ASP A 232 -18.38 -18.28 -10.38
N ASN A 233 -17.30 -18.97 -10.02
CA ASN A 233 -16.87 -19.13 -8.63
C ASN A 233 -16.51 -17.79 -7.97
N THR A 234 -15.90 -16.86 -8.71
CA THR A 234 -15.61 -15.52 -8.19
C THR A 234 -16.88 -14.78 -7.80
N ILE A 235 -17.90 -14.81 -8.67
CA ILE A 235 -19.18 -14.16 -8.41
C ILE A 235 -19.91 -14.82 -7.24
N GLU A 236 -19.97 -16.16 -7.22
CA GLU A 236 -20.73 -16.89 -6.21
C GLU A 236 -20.08 -16.86 -4.82
N HIS A 237 -18.75 -16.96 -4.75
CA HIS A 237 -18.07 -17.24 -3.50
C HIS A 237 -17.09 -16.16 -3.03
N LEU A 238 -16.40 -15.48 -3.94
CA LEU A 238 -15.40 -14.47 -3.56
C LEU A 238 -16.00 -13.07 -3.42
N LEU A 239 -16.95 -12.71 -4.28
CA LEU A 239 -17.59 -11.39 -4.27
C LEU A 239 -18.25 -11.03 -2.92
N PRO A 240 -18.95 -11.96 -2.21
CA PRO A 240 -19.43 -11.70 -0.86
C PRO A 240 -18.31 -11.39 0.13
N LEU A 241 -17.13 -12.00 -0.02
CA LEU A 241 -15.97 -11.80 0.84
C LEU A 241 -15.31 -10.44 0.57
N PHE A 242 -15.18 -10.06 -0.70
CA PHE A 242 -14.69 -8.74 -1.09
C PHE A 242 -15.59 -7.64 -0.53
N LEU A 243 -16.91 -7.81 -0.64
CA LEU A 243 -17.87 -6.85 -0.09
C LEU A 243 -17.79 -6.73 1.43
N ALA A 244 -17.55 -7.83 2.14
CA ALA A 244 -17.36 -7.81 3.59
C ALA A 244 -16.10 -7.02 3.97
N GLN A 245 -14.96 -7.28 3.31
CA GLN A 245 -13.70 -6.57 3.59
C GLN A 245 -13.72 -5.10 3.13
N LEU A 246 -14.45 -4.78 2.06
CA LEU A 246 -14.63 -3.41 1.59
C LEU A 246 -15.42 -2.54 2.58
N LYS A 247 -16.22 -3.18 3.45
CA LYS A 247 -16.99 -2.55 4.53
C LYS A 247 -16.34 -2.72 5.91
N ASP A 248 -15.08 -3.15 5.96
CA ASP A 248 -14.38 -3.37 7.23
C ASP A 248 -14.15 -2.06 7.99
N GLU A 249 -14.19 -2.10 9.32
CA GLU A 249 -13.90 -0.93 10.16
C GLU A 249 -12.44 -0.46 10.00
N CYS A 250 -11.53 -1.39 9.71
CA CYS A 250 -10.11 -1.09 9.52
C CYS A 250 -9.89 -0.41 8.15
N PRO A 251 -9.36 0.83 8.10
CA PRO A 251 -9.11 1.53 6.85
C PRO A 251 -8.09 0.82 5.93
N GLU A 252 -7.12 0.11 6.52
CA GLU A 252 -6.06 -0.60 5.78
C GLU A 252 -6.63 -1.79 5.00
N VAL A 253 -7.56 -2.54 5.59
CA VAL A 253 -8.26 -3.65 4.93
C VAL A 253 -8.99 -3.14 3.69
N ARG A 254 -9.75 -2.04 3.84
CA ARG A 254 -10.51 -1.44 2.73
C ARG A 254 -9.61 -0.90 1.63
N LEU A 255 -8.50 -0.26 2.02
CA LEU A 255 -7.48 0.24 1.09
C LEU A 255 -6.90 -0.90 0.25
N ASN A 256 -6.51 -2.01 0.88
CA ASN A 256 -5.93 -3.16 0.18
C ASN A 256 -6.90 -3.78 -0.84
N ILE A 257 -8.20 -3.82 -0.55
CA ILE A 257 -9.20 -4.26 -1.53
C ILE A 257 -9.31 -3.27 -2.69
N ILE A 258 -9.36 -1.96 -2.43
CA ILE A 258 -9.44 -0.95 -3.50
C ILE A 258 -8.25 -1.06 -4.45
N SER A 259 -7.04 -1.16 -3.91
CA SER A 259 -5.80 -1.20 -4.68
C SER A 259 -5.68 -2.41 -5.62
N ASN A 260 -6.48 -3.46 -5.41
CA ASN A 260 -6.44 -4.70 -6.20
C ASN A 260 -7.72 -4.94 -7.02
N LEU A 261 -8.59 -3.93 -7.19
CA LEU A 261 -9.84 -4.05 -7.94
C LEU A 261 -9.65 -4.42 -9.42
N ASP A 262 -8.50 -4.05 -10.01
CA ASP A 262 -8.18 -4.33 -11.41
C ASP A 262 -8.19 -5.84 -11.72
N CYS A 263 -7.63 -6.66 -10.83
CA CYS A 263 -7.56 -8.12 -10.98
C CYS A 263 -8.95 -8.76 -11.14
N VAL A 264 -9.94 -8.27 -10.40
CA VAL A 264 -11.30 -8.82 -10.42
C VAL A 264 -12.06 -8.32 -11.63
N ASN A 265 -11.83 -7.07 -12.01
CA ASN A 265 -12.48 -6.46 -13.16
C ASN A 265 -12.18 -7.19 -14.48
N GLU A 266 -10.95 -7.69 -14.66
CA GLU A 266 -10.58 -8.52 -15.81
C GLU A 266 -11.36 -9.84 -15.88
N VAL A 267 -11.76 -10.40 -14.73
CA VAL A 267 -12.41 -11.72 -14.63
C VAL A 267 -13.94 -11.63 -14.75
N ILE A 268 -14.59 -10.79 -13.93
CA ILE A 268 -16.06 -10.74 -13.86
C ILE A 268 -16.67 -9.75 -14.85
N GLY A 269 -15.87 -8.76 -15.28
CA GLY A 269 -16.29 -7.65 -16.13
C GLY A 269 -17.03 -6.54 -15.37
N ILE A 270 -16.95 -5.34 -15.93
CA ILE A 270 -17.36 -4.09 -15.28
C ILE A 270 -18.84 -4.04 -14.85
N ARG A 271 -19.76 -4.68 -15.59
CA ARG A 271 -21.21 -4.59 -15.30
C ARG A 271 -21.58 -5.24 -13.97
N GLN A 272 -20.98 -6.39 -13.64
CA GLN A 272 -21.24 -7.07 -12.38
C GLN A 272 -20.48 -6.39 -11.24
N LEU A 273 -19.25 -5.93 -11.52
CA LEU A 273 -18.47 -5.13 -10.58
C LEU A 273 -19.24 -3.88 -10.16
N SER A 274 -19.84 -3.16 -11.11
CA SER A 274 -20.60 -1.95 -10.84
C SER A 274 -21.88 -2.21 -10.08
N GLN A 275 -22.61 -3.28 -10.42
CA GLN A 275 -23.86 -3.59 -9.73
C GLN A 275 -23.63 -3.96 -8.25
N SER A 276 -22.55 -4.68 -7.96
CA SER A 276 -22.27 -5.19 -6.61
C SER A 276 -21.39 -4.27 -5.77
N LEU A 277 -20.30 -3.71 -6.33
CA LEU A 277 -19.31 -2.95 -5.57
C LEU A 277 -19.54 -1.44 -5.58
N LEU A 278 -20.27 -0.87 -6.55
CA LEU A 278 -20.47 0.58 -6.63
C LEU A 278 -21.06 1.18 -5.35
N PRO A 279 -22.08 0.60 -4.70
CA PRO A 279 -22.62 1.19 -3.47
C PRO A 279 -21.56 1.32 -2.39
N ALA A 280 -20.66 0.33 -2.27
CA ALA A 280 -19.55 0.37 -1.33
C ALA A 280 -18.48 1.39 -1.77
N ILE A 281 -18.13 1.47 -3.05
CA ILE A 281 -17.18 2.48 -3.57
C ILE A 281 -17.67 3.91 -3.29
N VAL A 282 -18.99 4.17 -3.46
CA VAL A 282 -19.62 5.46 -3.16
C VAL A 282 -19.52 5.78 -1.67
N GLU A 283 -19.76 4.80 -0.80
CA GLU A 283 -19.60 4.96 0.64
C GLU A 283 -18.13 5.28 1.04
N LEU A 284 -17.17 4.63 0.37
CA LEU A 284 -15.74 4.86 0.62
C LEU A 284 -15.21 6.19 0.07
N ALA A 285 -15.86 6.74 -0.97
CA ALA A 285 -15.55 8.07 -1.50
C ALA A 285 -15.74 9.18 -0.45
N GLU A 286 -16.59 8.93 0.55
CA GLU A 286 -16.91 9.85 1.65
C GLU A 286 -16.31 9.40 2.99
N ASP A 287 -15.36 8.46 2.97
CA ASP A 287 -14.81 7.87 4.19
C ASP A 287 -14.19 8.90 5.13
N ALA A 288 -14.32 8.69 6.44
CA ALA A 288 -13.73 9.57 7.45
C ALA A 288 -12.20 9.70 7.32
N LYS A 289 -11.51 8.65 6.90
CA LYS A 289 -10.06 8.63 6.71
C LYS A 289 -9.71 9.09 5.31
N TRP A 290 -9.01 10.22 5.23
CA TRP A 290 -8.63 10.82 3.95
C TRP A 290 -7.78 9.88 3.07
N ARG A 291 -6.96 8.99 3.65
CA ARG A 291 -6.18 8.01 2.85
C ARG A 291 -7.07 7.05 2.06
N VAL A 292 -8.22 6.66 2.61
CA VAL A 292 -9.21 5.82 1.89
C VAL A 292 -9.83 6.64 0.76
N ARG A 293 -10.25 7.88 1.02
CA ARG A 293 -10.76 8.79 -0.02
C ARG A 293 -9.75 9.01 -1.14
N LEU A 294 -8.47 9.20 -0.79
CA LEU A 294 -7.39 9.38 -1.76
C LEU A 294 -7.27 8.16 -2.70
N ALA A 295 -7.29 6.94 -2.17
CA ALA A 295 -7.23 5.74 -2.99
C ALA A 295 -8.41 5.62 -3.96
N ILE A 296 -9.62 6.00 -3.53
CA ILE A 296 -10.78 6.04 -4.42
C ILE A 296 -10.60 7.09 -5.53
N ILE A 297 -10.03 8.25 -5.22
CA ILE A 297 -9.73 9.31 -6.21
C ILE A 297 -8.73 8.83 -7.26
N GLU A 298 -7.69 8.09 -6.85
CA GLU A 298 -6.69 7.54 -7.76
C GLU A 298 -7.29 6.46 -8.67
N TYR A 299 -8.25 5.68 -8.16
CA TYR A 299 -8.93 4.62 -8.90
C TYR A 299 -10.06 5.13 -9.83
N MET A 300 -10.61 6.32 -9.54
CA MET A 300 -11.76 6.89 -10.27
C MET A 300 -11.60 7.02 -11.80
N PRO A 301 -10.43 7.40 -12.39
CA PRO A 301 -10.29 7.48 -13.85
C PRO A 301 -10.43 6.12 -14.54
N LEU A 302 -9.99 5.05 -13.86
CA LEU A 302 -10.11 3.70 -14.36
C LEU A 302 -11.58 3.27 -14.40
N LEU A 303 -12.28 3.42 -13.26
CA LEU A 303 -13.73 3.23 -13.16
C LEU A 303 -14.51 3.99 -14.22
N ALA A 304 -14.25 5.30 -14.33
CA ALA A 304 -15.01 6.19 -15.20
C ALA A 304 -14.99 5.72 -16.66
N GLY A 305 -13.82 5.43 -17.22
CA GLY A 305 -13.80 5.00 -18.63
C GLY A 305 -14.15 3.55 -18.89
N GLN A 306 -14.32 2.72 -17.86
CA GLN A 306 -14.88 1.38 -18.03
C GLN A 306 -16.41 1.40 -17.93
N LEU A 307 -16.96 2.25 -17.06
CA LEU A 307 -18.40 2.41 -16.87
C LEU A 307 -19.05 3.27 -17.96
N GLY A 308 -18.26 4.12 -18.59
CA GLY A 308 -18.72 5.05 -19.61
C GLY A 308 -19.23 6.37 -19.03
N VAL A 309 -19.38 7.35 -19.93
CA VAL A 309 -19.68 8.74 -19.58
C VAL A 309 -21.07 8.91 -18.96
N GLU A 310 -22.09 8.23 -19.48
CA GLU A 310 -23.47 8.34 -18.98
C GLU A 310 -23.57 7.94 -17.51
N PHE A 311 -22.94 6.82 -17.15
CA PHE A 311 -22.94 6.34 -15.79
C PHE A 311 -22.15 7.27 -14.86
N PHE A 312 -21.01 7.77 -15.32
CA PHE A 312 -20.21 8.73 -14.57
C PHE A 312 -21.05 9.96 -14.22
N ASP A 313 -21.75 10.52 -15.21
CA ASP A 313 -22.55 11.73 -15.05
C ASP A 313 -23.70 11.55 -14.05
N GLU A 314 -24.37 10.38 -14.06
CA GLU A 314 -25.48 10.10 -13.15
C GLU A 314 -25.06 9.75 -11.71
N LYS A 315 -23.93 9.06 -11.52
CA LYS A 315 -23.59 8.43 -10.23
C LYS A 315 -22.32 8.93 -9.58
N LEU A 316 -21.30 9.33 -10.35
CA LEU A 316 -19.94 9.58 -9.84
C LEU A 316 -19.53 11.06 -9.90
N ASN A 317 -20.12 11.83 -10.81
CA ASN A 317 -19.82 13.24 -11.02
C ASN A 317 -20.01 14.06 -9.74
N THR A 318 -21.08 13.82 -8.98
CA THR A 318 -21.34 14.54 -7.71
C THR A 318 -20.23 14.31 -6.69
N LEU A 319 -19.69 13.09 -6.59
CA LEU A 319 -18.59 12.76 -5.69
C LEU A 319 -17.30 13.47 -6.11
N CYS A 320 -16.99 13.47 -7.41
CA CYS A 320 -15.81 14.15 -7.94
C CYS A 320 -15.82 15.65 -7.60
N MET A 321 -16.99 16.28 -7.67
CA MET A 321 -17.16 17.69 -7.31
C MET A 321 -17.05 17.92 -5.79
N ALA A 322 -17.53 16.97 -4.97
CA ALA A 322 -17.41 17.05 -3.52
C ALA A 322 -15.95 17.02 -3.05
N TRP A 323 -15.07 16.25 -3.72
CA TRP A 323 -13.66 16.18 -3.36
C TRP A 323 -12.88 17.49 -3.62
N LEU A 324 -13.32 18.32 -4.57
CA LEU A 324 -12.70 19.63 -4.85
C LEU A 324 -12.88 20.61 -3.69
N ILE A 325 -13.87 20.38 -2.82
CA ILE A 325 -14.15 21.18 -1.62
C ILE A 325 -13.84 20.40 -0.33
N ASP A 326 -13.06 19.32 -0.42
CA ASP A 326 -12.64 18.55 0.75
C ASP A 326 -11.82 19.40 1.71
N HIS A 327 -11.92 19.14 3.01
CA HIS A 327 -11.17 19.86 4.04
C HIS A 327 -9.65 19.60 3.96
N VAL A 328 -9.23 18.43 3.48
CA VAL A 328 -7.83 18.02 3.32
C VAL A 328 -7.28 18.50 1.98
N TYR A 329 -6.17 19.26 2.01
CA TYR A 329 -5.53 19.77 0.78
C TYR A 329 -5.12 18.67 -0.20
N ALA A 330 -4.48 17.59 0.30
CA ALA A 330 -4.05 16.47 -0.53
C ALA A 330 -5.22 15.82 -1.32
N ILE A 331 -6.43 15.83 -0.76
CA ILE A 331 -7.63 15.35 -1.44
C ILE A 331 -8.04 16.31 -2.56
N ARG A 332 -8.05 17.63 -2.29
CA ARG A 332 -8.38 18.63 -3.32
C ARG A 332 -7.38 18.62 -4.47
N GLU A 333 -6.09 18.44 -4.16
CA GLU A 333 -5.02 18.31 -5.15
C GLU A 333 -5.20 17.04 -6.00
N ALA A 334 -5.39 15.89 -5.36
CA ALA A 334 -5.64 14.63 -6.07
C ALA A 334 -6.91 14.71 -6.93
N ALA A 335 -7.99 15.33 -6.44
CA ALA A 335 -9.23 15.54 -7.18
C ALA A 335 -9.02 16.45 -8.40
N THR A 336 -8.17 17.49 -8.28
CA THR A 336 -7.81 18.36 -9.39
C THR A 336 -7.07 17.58 -10.50
N CYS A 337 -6.07 16.78 -10.12
CA CYS A 337 -5.36 15.90 -11.05
C CYS A 337 -6.29 14.83 -11.65
N ASN A 338 -7.26 14.35 -10.88
CA ASN A 338 -8.26 13.39 -11.32
C ASN A 338 -9.14 13.96 -12.45
N LEU A 339 -9.59 15.23 -12.33
CA LEU A 339 -10.37 15.87 -13.39
C LEU A 339 -9.62 15.89 -14.72
N MET A 340 -8.32 16.20 -14.72
CA MET A 340 -7.51 16.19 -15.94
C MET A 340 -7.54 14.82 -16.61
N LYS A 341 -7.30 13.74 -15.85
CA LYS A 341 -7.36 12.36 -16.36
C LYS A 341 -8.75 11.98 -16.89
N LEU A 342 -9.82 12.51 -16.29
CA LEU A 342 -11.18 12.30 -16.78
C LEU A 342 -11.43 13.03 -18.11
N VAL A 343 -10.92 14.26 -18.27
CA VAL A 343 -11.01 15.00 -19.54
C VAL A 343 -10.23 14.32 -20.64
N GLU A 344 -9.04 13.79 -20.37
CA GLU A 344 -8.27 13.00 -21.33
C GLU A 344 -9.05 11.76 -21.81
N LYS A 345 -9.93 11.21 -20.98
CA LYS A 345 -10.71 10.00 -21.26
C LYS A 345 -12.05 10.26 -21.96
N PHE A 346 -12.77 11.31 -21.56
CA PHE A 346 -14.09 11.64 -22.08
C PHE A 346 -14.10 12.78 -23.10
N GLY A 347 -13.00 13.51 -23.22
CA GLY A 347 -12.82 14.58 -24.19
C GLY A 347 -13.17 15.98 -23.67
N ALA A 348 -12.62 16.98 -24.36
CA ALA A 348 -12.76 18.39 -24.01
C ALA A 348 -14.20 18.91 -24.11
N GLU A 349 -15.00 18.43 -25.07
CA GLU A 349 -16.40 18.85 -25.23
C GLU A 349 -17.28 18.40 -24.05
N TRP A 350 -17.06 17.17 -23.55
CA TRP A 350 -17.71 16.70 -22.33
C TRP A 350 -17.30 17.56 -21.13
N ALA A 351 -16.00 17.85 -20.99
CA ALA A 351 -15.51 18.69 -19.91
C ALA A 351 -16.15 20.08 -19.91
N GLN A 352 -16.28 20.69 -21.10
CA GLN A 352 -16.90 21.99 -21.31
C GLN A 352 -18.36 22.03 -20.80
N ASN A 353 -19.12 20.96 -21.02
CA ASN A 353 -20.54 20.93 -20.69
C ASN A 353 -20.81 20.51 -19.25
N THR A 354 -19.98 19.61 -18.70
CA THR A 354 -20.26 18.94 -17.42
C THR A 354 -19.37 19.41 -16.27
N ILE A 355 -18.09 19.63 -16.52
CA ILE A 355 -17.07 19.88 -15.48
C ILE A 355 -16.79 21.37 -15.31
N VAL A 356 -16.50 22.07 -16.42
CA VAL A 356 -16.12 23.48 -16.42
C VAL A 356 -17.13 24.36 -15.69
N PRO A 357 -18.45 24.28 -15.94
CA PRO A 357 -19.41 25.15 -15.27
C PRO A 357 -19.40 25.01 -13.74
N LYS A 358 -19.19 23.78 -13.23
CA LYS A 358 -19.13 23.51 -11.79
C LYS A 358 -17.84 24.04 -11.17
N VAL A 359 -16.70 23.81 -11.83
CA VAL A 359 -15.39 24.31 -11.40
C VAL A 359 -15.39 25.83 -11.28
N LEU A 360 -15.92 26.51 -12.31
CA LEU A 360 -16.01 27.97 -12.34
C LEU A 360 -16.98 28.54 -11.31
N GLY A 361 -18.03 27.79 -10.95
CA GLY A 361 -18.97 28.16 -9.89
C GLY A 361 -18.29 28.36 -8.53
N MET A 362 -17.29 27.53 -8.21
CA MET A 362 -16.53 27.59 -6.95
C MET A 362 -15.71 28.88 -6.78
N ALA A 363 -15.49 29.66 -7.85
CA ALA A 363 -14.82 30.96 -7.77
C ALA A 363 -15.58 31.98 -6.90
N ASN A 364 -16.87 31.76 -6.64
CA ASN A 364 -17.68 32.64 -5.79
C ASN A 364 -17.95 32.04 -4.40
N ASP A 365 -17.31 30.92 -4.04
CA ASP A 365 -17.47 30.29 -2.73
C ASP A 365 -16.94 31.21 -1.61
N PRO A 366 -17.61 31.31 -0.44
CA PRO A 366 -17.13 32.13 0.67
C PRO A 366 -15.76 31.69 1.20
N ASN A 367 -15.43 30.40 1.14
CA ASN A 367 -14.15 29.85 1.55
C ASN A 367 -13.08 30.10 0.48
N TYR A 368 -12.03 30.85 0.86
CA TYR A 368 -10.94 31.17 -0.05
C TYR A 368 -10.17 29.91 -0.52
N LEU A 369 -10.17 28.83 0.26
CA LEU A 369 -9.54 27.57 -0.15
C LEU A 369 -10.26 26.95 -1.36
N HIS A 370 -11.58 27.04 -1.42
CA HIS A 370 -12.37 26.52 -2.55
C HIS A 370 -12.16 27.38 -3.80
N ARG A 371 -12.10 28.71 -3.61
CA ARG A 371 -11.73 29.64 -4.68
C ARG A 371 -10.33 29.34 -5.22
N MET A 372 -9.35 29.08 -4.35
CA MET A 372 -8.03 28.63 -4.76
C MET A 372 -8.07 27.31 -5.53
N THR A 373 -8.91 26.34 -5.12
CA THR A 373 -9.09 25.10 -5.89
C THR A 373 -9.60 25.36 -7.30
N THR A 374 -10.47 26.37 -7.53
CA THR A 374 -10.86 26.76 -8.90
C THR A 374 -9.66 27.10 -9.76
N LEU A 375 -8.71 27.86 -9.24
CA LEU A 375 -7.49 28.23 -9.97
C LEU A 375 -6.63 27.00 -10.28
N PHE A 376 -6.48 26.08 -9.32
CA PHE A 376 -5.75 24.83 -9.55
C PHE A 376 -6.44 23.93 -10.59
N CYS A 377 -7.77 23.85 -10.56
CA CYS A 377 -8.55 23.15 -11.58
C CYS A 377 -8.35 23.76 -12.97
N ILE A 378 -8.41 25.09 -13.10
CA ILE A 378 -8.17 25.77 -14.38
C ILE A 378 -6.75 25.47 -14.88
N ASN A 379 -5.75 25.50 -14.00
CA ASN A 379 -4.37 25.18 -14.37
C ASN A 379 -4.26 23.76 -14.95
N ALA A 380 -4.87 22.77 -14.29
CA ALA A 380 -4.85 21.37 -14.73
C ALA A 380 -5.68 21.13 -16.01
N LEU A 381 -6.82 21.80 -16.15
CA LEU A 381 -7.75 21.61 -17.27
C LEU A 381 -7.35 22.37 -18.54
N SER A 382 -6.57 23.45 -18.43
CA SER A 382 -6.25 24.33 -19.56
C SER A 382 -5.63 23.60 -20.75
N GLU A 383 -4.66 22.72 -20.49
CA GLU A 383 -3.98 21.92 -21.52
C GLU A 383 -4.94 20.87 -22.13
N ALA A 384 -5.73 20.18 -21.31
CA ALA A 384 -6.63 19.10 -21.74
C ALA A 384 -7.88 19.60 -22.49
N CYS A 385 -8.40 20.79 -22.15
CA CYS A 385 -9.57 21.38 -22.79
C CYS A 385 -9.24 22.19 -24.06
N GLY A 386 -7.97 22.52 -24.29
CA GLY A 386 -7.52 23.28 -25.45
C GLY A 386 -7.80 24.79 -25.39
N GLN A 387 -7.30 25.50 -26.41
CA GLN A 387 -7.25 26.97 -26.44
C GLN A 387 -8.64 27.64 -26.43
N ASP A 388 -9.61 27.14 -27.20
CA ASP A 388 -10.91 27.80 -27.36
C ASP A 388 -11.70 27.84 -26.04
N ILE A 389 -11.83 26.68 -25.36
CA ILE A 389 -12.53 26.56 -24.08
C ILE A 389 -11.80 27.35 -22.99
N THR A 390 -10.47 27.24 -22.94
CA THR A 390 -9.64 27.95 -21.96
C THR A 390 -9.80 29.46 -22.10
N THR A 391 -9.74 30.00 -23.33
CA THR A 391 -9.83 31.44 -23.59
C THR A 391 -11.25 31.97 -23.35
N LYS A 392 -12.30 31.26 -23.81
CA LYS A 392 -13.67 31.78 -23.75
C LYS A 392 -14.35 31.60 -22.39
N GLN A 393 -14.02 30.55 -21.64
CA GLN A 393 -14.74 30.21 -20.40
C GLN A 393 -13.89 30.34 -19.14
N MET A 394 -12.65 29.82 -19.17
CA MET A 394 -11.81 29.77 -17.97
C MET A 394 -11.11 31.10 -17.69
N LEU A 395 -10.50 31.70 -18.71
CA LEU A 395 -9.74 32.95 -18.60
C LEU A 395 -10.57 34.10 -17.97
N PRO A 396 -11.84 34.37 -18.37
CA PRO A 396 -12.62 35.45 -17.76
C PRO A 396 -12.79 35.31 -16.25
N VAL A 397 -12.86 34.08 -15.74
CA VAL A 397 -12.96 33.81 -14.30
C VAL A 397 -11.63 34.07 -13.60
N VAL A 398 -10.51 33.62 -14.17
CA VAL A 398 -9.16 33.92 -13.64
C VAL A 398 -8.94 35.44 -13.56
N LEU A 399 -9.29 36.18 -14.61
CA LEU A 399 -9.17 37.63 -14.64
C LEU A 399 -10.07 38.31 -13.60
N LYS A 400 -11.32 37.84 -13.43
CA LYS A 400 -12.23 38.34 -12.38
C LYS A 400 -11.62 38.15 -10.98
N MET A 401 -11.05 36.98 -10.72
CA MET A 401 -10.45 36.61 -9.43
C MET A 401 -9.20 37.43 -9.07
N SER A 402 -8.59 38.16 -10.02
CA SER A 402 -7.51 39.12 -9.73
C SER A 402 -7.93 40.21 -8.72
N ASN A 403 -9.24 40.45 -8.56
CA ASN A 403 -9.80 41.42 -7.62
C ASN A 403 -10.26 40.80 -6.28
N ASP A 404 -9.87 39.55 -5.98
CA ASP A 404 -10.22 38.90 -4.72
C ASP A 404 -9.65 39.67 -3.52
N GLN A 405 -10.40 39.69 -2.43
CA GLN A 405 -9.98 40.38 -1.21
C GLN A 405 -8.78 39.68 -0.54
N VAL A 406 -8.63 38.37 -0.76
CA VAL A 406 -7.57 37.55 -0.17
C VAL A 406 -6.33 37.56 -1.05
N ALA A 407 -5.19 38.02 -0.50
CA ALA A 407 -3.91 38.07 -1.21
C ALA A 407 -3.49 36.69 -1.76
N ASN A 408 -3.75 35.62 -1.00
CA ASN A 408 -3.48 34.25 -1.44
C ASN A 408 -4.19 33.86 -2.73
N VAL A 409 -5.41 34.35 -2.93
CA VAL A 409 -6.12 34.13 -4.20
C VAL A 409 -5.47 34.95 -5.29
N ARG A 410 -5.17 36.23 -5.04
CA ARG A 410 -4.57 37.14 -6.04
C ARG A 410 -3.20 36.69 -6.54
N PHE A 411 -2.29 36.23 -5.67
CA PHE A 411 -1.00 35.74 -6.16
C PHE A 411 -1.12 34.39 -6.88
N ASN A 412 -2.10 33.57 -6.52
CA ASN A 412 -2.39 32.34 -7.30
C ASN A 412 -3.01 32.67 -8.66
N VAL A 413 -3.73 33.78 -8.81
CA VAL A 413 -4.15 34.28 -10.13
C VAL A 413 -2.94 34.57 -11.01
N ALA A 414 -1.90 35.24 -10.49
CA ALA A 414 -0.68 35.48 -11.24
C ALA A 414 0.01 34.17 -11.68
N LYS A 415 0.14 33.20 -10.77
CA LYS A 415 0.66 31.85 -11.08
C LYS A 415 -0.18 31.12 -12.13
N SER A 416 -1.51 31.21 -12.02
CA SER A 416 -2.43 30.62 -12.99
C SER A 416 -2.28 31.24 -14.37
N LEU A 417 -2.21 32.58 -14.48
CA LEU A 417 -1.99 33.27 -15.75
C LEU A 417 -0.66 32.88 -16.38
N GLN A 418 0.41 32.73 -15.59
CA GLN A 418 1.69 32.19 -16.06
C GLN A 418 1.55 30.76 -16.60
N LYS A 419 0.82 29.89 -15.90
CA LYS A 419 0.66 28.47 -16.27
C LYS A 419 -0.21 28.28 -17.52
N ILE A 420 -1.35 28.98 -17.63
CA ILE A 420 -2.26 28.85 -18.78
C ILE A 420 -1.81 29.70 -19.98
N GLY A 421 -0.93 30.67 -19.78
CA GLY A 421 -0.47 31.61 -20.81
C GLY A 421 -0.01 30.95 -22.11
N PRO A 422 0.81 29.87 -22.08
CA PRO A 422 1.22 29.15 -23.28
C PRO A 422 0.08 28.53 -24.12
N VAL A 423 -1.09 28.31 -23.52
CA VAL A 423 -2.27 27.75 -24.19
C VAL A 423 -3.10 28.86 -24.88
N LEU A 424 -3.01 30.09 -24.39
CA LEU A 424 -3.77 31.23 -24.90
C LEU A 424 -3.21 31.76 -26.22
N ASP A 425 -4.05 32.43 -27.00
CA ASP A 425 -3.59 33.11 -28.21
C ASP A 425 -2.84 34.41 -27.86
N SER A 426 -1.99 34.87 -28.79
CA SER A 426 -1.19 36.08 -28.58
C SER A 426 -2.04 37.34 -28.40
N ASN A 427 -3.26 37.37 -28.92
CA ASN A 427 -4.14 38.52 -28.76
C ASN A 427 -4.65 38.60 -27.30
N ALA A 428 -5.22 37.52 -26.78
CA ALA A 428 -5.68 37.41 -25.39
C ALA A 428 -4.55 37.70 -24.38
N LEU A 429 -3.33 37.21 -24.66
CA LEU A 429 -2.16 37.50 -23.83
C LEU A 429 -1.86 39.01 -23.74
N GLN A 430 -1.93 39.73 -24.87
CA GLN A 430 -1.61 41.16 -24.91
C GLN A 430 -2.77 42.04 -24.45
N THR A 431 -4.02 41.72 -24.81
CA THR A 431 -5.18 42.59 -24.55
C THR A 431 -5.85 42.34 -23.22
N GLU A 432 -5.76 41.12 -22.66
CA GLU A 432 -6.48 40.74 -21.45
C GLU A 432 -5.55 40.35 -20.30
N VAL A 433 -4.54 39.50 -20.56
CA VAL A 433 -3.64 38.99 -19.51
C VAL A 433 -2.64 40.04 -19.04
N LYS A 434 -1.92 40.69 -19.98
CA LYS A 434 -0.88 41.69 -19.67
C LYS A 434 -1.39 42.82 -18.75
N PRO A 435 -2.54 43.49 -19.03
CA PRO A 435 -3.03 44.56 -18.17
C PRO A 435 -3.34 44.10 -16.74
N VAL A 436 -3.82 42.86 -16.57
CA VAL A 436 -4.12 42.31 -15.25
C VAL A 436 -2.84 41.99 -14.48
N LEU A 437 -1.82 41.42 -15.13
CA LEU A 437 -0.53 41.17 -14.50
C LEU A 437 0.18 42.47 -14.12
N GLU A 438 0.15 43.51 -14.97
CA GLU A 438 0.71 44.82 -14.64
C GLU A 438 0.00 45.46 -13.43
N LYS A 439 -1.33 45.31 -13.35
CA LYS A 439 -2.09 45.74 -12.17
C LYS A 439 -1.63 44.99 -10.92
N LEU A 440 -1.52 43.66 -10.97
CA LEU A 440 -1.06 42.84 -9.85
C LEU A 440 0.40 43.12 -9.45
N ALA A 441 1.25 43.52 -10.39
CA ALA A 441 2.63 43.96 -10.10
C ALA A 441 2.67 45.25 -9.26
N THR A 442 1.55 45.98 -9.17
CA THR A 442 1.38 47.16 -8.31
C THR A 442 0.55 46.91 -7.05
N ASP A 443 0.22 45.64 -6.73
CA ASP A 443 -0.57 45.28 -5.54
C ASP A 443 0.07 45.77 -4.24
N THR A 444 -0.64 45.79 -3.12
CA THR A 444 -0.04 46.13 -1.82
C THR A 444 0.78 44.97 -1.25
N ASP A 445 0.41 43.74 -1.57
CA ASP A 445 1.02 42.52 -1.05
C ASP A 445 2.29 42.14 -1.84
N MET A 446 3.35 41.75 -1.11
CA MET A 446 4.66 41.48 -1.72
C MET A 446 4.70 40.20 -2.55
N ASP A 447 3.98 39.16 -2.14
CA ASP A 447 3.93 37.89 -2.87
C ASP A 447 3.16 38.08 -4.18
N VAL A 448 2.06 38.85 -4.14
CA VAL A 448 1.30 39.20 -5.34
C VAL A 448 2.18 39.93 -6.36
N LYS A 449 2.96 40.93 -5.92
CA LYS A 449 3.90 41.63 -6.82
C LYS A 449 4.94 40.68 -7.41
N TYR A 450 5.55 39.85 -6.57
CA TYR A 450 6.60 38.93 -6.98
C TYR A 450 6.12 37.98 -8.09
N PHE A 451 5.02 37.27 -7.84
CA PHE A 451 4.49 36.30 -8.80
C PHE A 451 3.93 36.97 -10.07
N ALA A 452 3.40 38.20 -9.97
CA ALA A 452 2.97 38.95 -11.15
C ALA A 452 4.16 39.36 -12.05
N GLN A 453 5.25 39.85 -11.45
CA GLN A 453 6.46 40.24 -12.20
C GLN A 453 7.14 39.01 -12.83
N GLU A 454 7.19 37.89 -12.10
CA GLU A 454 7.69 36.61 -12.59
C GLU A 454 6.86 36.14 -13.79
N ALA A 455 5.53 36.17 -13.70
CA ALA A 455 4.63 35.80 -14.79
C ALA A 455 4.83 36.66 -16.04
N ILE A 456 4.98 37.99 -15.89
CA ILE A 456 5.27 38.92 -17.01
C ILE A 456 6.58 38.54 -17.71
N SER A 457 7.62 38.23 -16.92
CA SER A 457 8.92 37.84 -17.45
C SER A 457 8.85 36.51 -18.19
N VAL A 458 8.18 35.51 -17.62
CA VAL A 458 8.07 34.15 -18.19
C VAL A 458 7.26 34.15 -19.48
N LEU A 459 6.18 34.95 -19.54
CA LEU A 459 5.33 35.06 -20.72
C LEU A 459 5.86 36.04 -21.78
N ALA A 460 7.04 36.63 -21.57
CA ALA A 460 7.64 37.64 -22.44
C ALA A 460 6.69 38.81 -22.76
N LEU A 461 5.96 39.27 -21.73
CA LEU A 461 5.00 40.38 -21.83
C LEU A 461 5.61 41.73 -21.42
N ALA A 462 6.89 41.74 -21.04
CA ALA A 462 7.64 42.92 -20.61
C ALA A 462 7.71 44.01 -21.70
#